data_AF-A0A3A4VID8-F1
#
_entry.id   AF-A0A3A4VID8-F1
#
_cell.length_a   1.000
_cell.length_b   1.000
_cell.length_c   1.000
_cell.angle_alpha   90.00
_cell.angle_beta   90.00
_cell.angle_gamma   90.00
#
_symmetry.space_group_name_H-M   'P 1'
#
loop_
_entity.id
_entity.type
_entity.pdbx_description
1 polymer ?
#
loop_
_entity_poly.entity_id
_entity_poly.type
_entity_poly.pdbx_seq_one_letter_code
_entity_poly.pdbx_strand_id
1 'polypeptide(L)'
;MIAFVFKKFSFITIVIFFLFYAFFWFKLFEPSKKIVLESPVSKYLPFNIAANNLFPTGGKAKNVLSSNTDEVLPESYKINLALRKQAFNLSCEFAAASSVIYHFTNNPEFSPAKEQQSEKVLMEKIGVSENPNIGIRMGKTIPASSEALLNNLNERFGGTDYYGVHAPPFIDLFNSYGLPSKLLDKNQDIVSFIKNAIYKNHLVMAWIKIGFGKEIDLGLSYGVTIPIVKGEHVVVITGYSQNGVFIMDPGSGRENYIDFSDLLEATKNFPFPFLEVPSSSSFSLDPNGKQKDEFTGLDRNIIKIRVENASKIVGKGSEMANILKDFGYSLAGVENSKCTDCENIQVKIKESLKDYAGLLKRDLNFASFNIENISFDLSSSDSADMIVTIGK
;
A
#
# COMPACT_ATOMS: atom_id res chain seq x y z
N MET A 1 8.31 18.31 40.93
CA MET A 1 7.01 18.70 41.55
C MET A 1 6.16 17.45 41.85
N ILE A 2 6.73 16.40 42.47
CA ILE A 2 6.04 15.14 42.83
C ILE A 2 6.29 14.79 44.32
N ALA A 3 6.82 15.73 45.11
CA ALA A 3 7.22 15.47 46.50
C ALA A 3 6.14 15.83 47.55
N PHE A 4 4.96 16.33 47.17
CA PHE A 4 4.06 17.00 48.12
C PHE A 4 2.65 16.41 48.31
N VAL A 5 2.32 15.25 47.73
CA VAL A 5 0.93 14.71 47.78
C VAL A 5 0.75 13.45 48.65
N PHE A 6 1.80 12.83 49.17
CA PHE A 6 1.68 11.55 49.90
C PHE A 6 1.55 11.65 51.43
N LYS A 7 0.87 12.68 51.96
CA LYS A 7 0.79 12.86 53.43
C LYS A 7 -0.40 12.16 54.13
N LYS A 8 -1.18 11.33 53.44
CA LYS A 8 -2.40 10.69 54.03
C LYS A 8 -2.74 9.27 53.56
N PHE A 9 -1.84 8.55 52.91
CA PHE A 9 -2.10 7.13 52.61
C PHE A 9 -1.46 6.26 53.69
N SER A 10 -2.28 5.45 54.36
CA SER A 10 -1.79 4.39 55.24
C SER A 10 -0.90 3.45 54.42
N PHE A 11 0.17 2.95 55.02
CA PHE A 11 1.07 1.94 54.43
C PHE A 11 0.28 0.78 53.81
N ILE A 12 -0.83 0.39 54.45
CA ILE A 12 -1.74 -0.66 53.98
C ILE A 12 -2.34 -0.34 52.60
N THR A 13 -2.72 0.91 52.34
CA THR A 13 -3.34 1.32 51.07
C THR A 13 -2.33 1.25 49.92
N ILE A 14 -1.06 1.57 50.19
CA ILE A 14 0.01 1.48 49.21
C ILE A 14 0.27 0.01 48.85
N VAL A 15 0.34 -0.88 49.86
CA VAL A 15 0.54 -2.32 49.64
C VAL A 15 -0.60 -2.94 48.84
N ILE A 16 -1.86 -2.60 49.15
CA ILE A 16 -3.03 -3.09 48.40
C ILE A 16 -2.97 -2.63 46.94
N PHE A 17 -2.61 -1.37 46.69
CA PHE A 17 -2.47 -0.84 45.34
C PHE A 17 -1.40 -1.60 44.55
N PHE A 18 -0.24 -1.86 45.14
CA PHE A 18 0.82 -2.65 44.47
C PHE A 18 0.43 -4.10 44.22
N LEU A 19 -0.31 -4.74 45.13
CA LEU A 19 -0.81 -6.11 44.92
C LEU A 19 -1.84 -6.18 43.80
N PHE A 20 -2.77 -5.21 43.74
CA PHE A 20 -3.73 -5.11 42.64
C PHE A 20 -3.04 -4.81 41.30
N TYR A 21 -2.06 -3.91 41.31
CA TYR A 21 -1.27 -3.57 40.12
C TYR A 21 -0.49 -4.79 39.62
N ALA A 22 0.19 -5.53 40.49
CA ALA A 22 0.92 -6.74 40.13
C ALA A 22 -0.01 -7.85 39.60
N PHE A 23 -1.16 -8.07 40.25
CA PHE A 23 -2.15 -9.05 39.81
C PHE A 23 -2.76 -8.69 38.44
N PHE A 24 -3.04 -7.41 38.22
CA PHE A 24 -3.54 -6.90 36.94
C PHE A 24 -2.56 -7.19 35.80
N TRP A 25 -1.27 -6.91 36.00
CA TRP A 25 -0.25 -7.19 34.98
C TRP A 25 0.00 -8.68 34.78
N PHE A 26 -0.07 -9.49 35.84
CA PHE A 26 0.06 -10.94 35.73
C PHE A 26 -1.06 -11.56 34.87
N LYS A 27 -2.30 -11.10 35.04
CA LYS A 27 -3.44 -11.53 34.21
C LYS A 27 -3.38 -11.02 32.78
N LEU A 28 -2.85 -9.81 32.55
CA LEU A 28 -2.75 -9.22 31.22
C LEU A 28 -1.69 -9.94 30.35
N PHE A 29 -0.71 -10.58 30.99
CA PHE A 29 0.40 -11.26 30.32
C PHE A 29 0.45 -12.75 30.60
N GLU A 30 -0.68 -13.39 30.97
CA GLU A 30 -0.73 -14.85 30.99
C GLU A 30 -0.34 -15.39 29.60
N PRO A 31 0.77 -16.14 29.49
CA PRO A 31 1.19 -16.67 28.20
C PRO A 31 0.09 -17.60 27.70
N SER A 32 -0.48 -17.26 26.54
CA SER A 32 -1.48 -18.06 25.85
C SER A 32 -1.05 -19.52 25.85
N LYS A 33 -1.88 -20.41 26.43
CA LYS A 33 -1.64 -21.86 26.41
C LYS A 33 -1.30 -22.26 24.99
N LYS A 34 -0.11 -22.85 24.80
CA LYS A 34 0.32 -23.41 23.52
C LYS A 34 -0.71 -24.48 23.13
N ILE A 35 -1.53 -24.17 22.12
CA ILE A 35 -2.32 -25.19 21.45
C ILE A 35 -1.33 -25.97 20.59
N VAL A 36 -0.98 -27.18 21.03
CA VAL A 36 -0.25 -28.14 20.22
C VAL A 36 -1.27 -28.69 19.22
N LEU A 37 -1.27 -28.15 18.01
CA LEU A 37 -1.95 -28.77 16.87
C LEU A 37 -1.12 -29.98 16.45
N GLU A 38 -1.58 -31.18 16.81
CA GLU A 38 -1.08 -32.41 16.21
C GLU A 38 -1.45 -32.40 14.73
N SER A 39 -0.44 -32.25 13.88
CA SER A 39 -0.58 -32.37 12.43
C SER A 39 -0.89 -33.82 12.06
N PRO A 40 -1.99 -34.11 11.33
CA PRO A 40 -2.22 -35.45 10.81
C PRO A 40 -1.17 -35.73 9.73
N VAL A 41 -0.36 -36.75 9.98
CA VAL A 41 0.61 -37.30 9.03
C VAL A 41 -0.16 -37.88 7.84
N SER A 42 -0.24 -37.11 6.75
CA SER A 42 -0.70 -37.63 5.47
C SER A 42 0.41 -38.46 4.83
N LYS A 43 0.19 -39.78 4.75
CA LYS A 43 0.99 -40.71 3.96
C LYS A 43 0.66 -40.49 2.48
N TYR A 44 1.48 -39.74 1.76
CA TYR A 44 1.46 -39.74 0.31
C TYR A 44 2.44 -40.78 -0.25
N LEU A 45 1.89 -41.68 -1.07
CA LEU A 45 2.60 -42.58 -1.97
C LEU A 45 3.32 -41.78 -3.08
N PRO A 46 4.49 -42.22 -3.56
CA PRO A 46 5.19 -41.53 -4.63
C PRO A 46 4.54 -41.85 -5.98
N PHE A 47 4.06 -40.82 -6.68
CA PHE A 47 3.71 -40.91 -8.09
C PHE A 47 4.97 -40.69 -8.94
N ASN A 48 5.46 -41.75 -9.58
CA ASN A 48 6.46 -41.68 -10.64
C ASN A 48 5.80 -41.12 -11.91
N ILE A 49 6.28 -39.98 -12.39
CA ILE A 49 6.00 -39.55 -13.77
C ILE A 49 7.17 -40.02 -14.63
N ALA A 50 6.92 -41.07 -15.40
CA ALA A 50 7.76 -41.50 -16.49
C ALA A 50 7.63 -40.50 -17.65
N ALA A 51 8.78 -39.96 -18.06
CA ALA A 51 8.92 -39.23 -19.31
C ALA A 51 8.70 -40.19 -20.50
N ASN A 52 7.82 -39.82 -21.43
CA ASN A 52 7.83 -40.35 -22.79
C ASN A 52 7.23 -39.33 -23.78
N ASN A 53 8.13 -38.77 -24.60
CA ASN A 53 8.08 -38.60 -26.05
C ASN A 53 6.72 -38.34 -26.73
N LEU A 54 6.64 -37.27 -27.54
CA LEU A 54 6.78 -37.32 -29.01
C LEU A 54 6.22 -36.03 -29.63
N PHE A 55 7.03 -35.37 -30.44
CA PHE A 55 6.57 -34.38 -31.41
C PHE A 55 5.71 -35.05 -32.49
N PRO A 56 4.64 -34.38 -32.95
CA PRO A 56 4.26 -34.45 -34.35
C PRO A 56 4.25 -33.06 -34.99
N THR A 57 4.88 -33.02 -36.15
CA THR A 57 4.88 -31.96 -37.15
C THR A 57 3.50 -31.78 -37.79
N GLY A 58 3.12 -30.51 -38.00
CA GLY A 58 2.39 -30.07 -39.19
C GLY A 58 0.87 -30.28 -39.21
N GLY A 59 0.12 -29.18 -39.08
CA GLY A 59 -1.31 -29.15 -39.45
C GLY A 59 -1.98 -27.84 -39.07
N LYS A 60 -2.18 -26.95 -40.05
CA LYS A 60 -3.04 -25.75 -39.90
C LYS A 60 -4.49 -26.19 -39.70
N ALA A 61 -5.06 -25.90 -38.54
CA ALA A 61 -6.50 -25.71 -38.39
C ALA A 61 -6.76 -24.73 -37.23
N LYS A 62 -7.32 -23.57 -37.57
CA LYS A 62 -7.99 -22.67 -36.62
C LYS A 62 -9.16 -23.45 -36.01
N ASN A 63 -9.05 -23.80 -34.74
CA ASN A 63 -10.20 -24.03 -33.88
C ASN A 63 -9.94 -23.28 -32.58
N VAL A 64 -10.63 -22.15 -32.43
CA VAL A 64 -10.80 -21.46 -31.15
C VAL A 64 -11.73 -22.35 -30.33
N LEU A 65 -11.17 -23.36 -29.67
CA LEU A 65 -11.83 -24.01 -28.55
C LEU A 65 -11.45 -23.19 -27.31
N SER A 66 -12.34 -22.28 -26.94
CA SER A 66 -12.36 -21.70 -25.60
C SER A 66 -12.77 -22.82 -24.63
N SER A 67 -11.79 -23.58 -24.14
CA SER A 67 -11.99 -24.49 -23.03
C SER A 67 -11.94 -23.69 -21.74
N ASN A 68 -13.06 -23.06 -21.37
CA ASN A 68 -13.36 -22.73 -19.98
C ASN A 68 -13.57 -24.05 -19.23
N THR A 69 -12.48 -24.73 -18.87
CA THR A 69 -12.51 -25.62 -17.73
C THR A 69 -12.40 -24.72 -16.52
N ASP A 70 -13.48 -24.52 -15.78
CA ASP A 70 -13.44 -23.85 -14.48
C ASP A 70 -12.34 -24.53 -13.65
N GLU A 71 -11.24 -23.80 -13.44
CA GLU A 71 -10.07 -24.33 -12.77
C GLU A 71 -10.46 -24.66 -11.32
N VAL A 72 -10.54 -25.96 -11.01
CA VAL A 72 -10.92 -26.40 -9.67
C VAL A 72 -9.75 -26.14 -8.73
N LEU A 73 -9.91 -25.13 -7.87
CA LEU A 73 -8.92 -24.78 -6.86
C LEU A 73 -8.79 -25.89 -5.81
N PRO A 74 -7.58 -26.22 -5.33
CA PRO A 74 -7.41 -27.15 -4.21
C PRO A 74 -8.02 -26.56 -2.93
N GLU A 75 -8.41 -27.43 -1.98
CA GLU A 75 -9.01 -27.00 -0.70
C GLU A 75 -8.09 -26.13 0.16
N SER A 76 -6.77 -26.28 -0.01
CA SER A 76 -5.77 -25.42 0.59
C SER A 76 -4.58 -25.22 -0.34
N TYR A 77 -3.98 -24.04 -0.27
CA TYR A 77 -2.76 -23.71 -0.99
C TYR A 77 -1.99 -22.67 -0.20
N LYS A 78 -0.66 -22.71 -0.27
CA LYS A 78 0.19 -21.81 0.50
C LYS A 78 1.50 -21.53 -0.23
N ILE A 79 1.84 -20.25 -0.28
CA ILE A 79 3.09 -19.70 -0.78
C ILE A 79 4.07 -19.59 0.40
N ASN A 80 5.30 -20.06 0.21
CA ASN A 80 6.34 -19.92 1.22
C ASN A 80 6.93 -18.50 1.17
N LEU A 81 6.51 -17.66 2.12
CA LEU A 81 7.01 -16.30 2.30
C LEU A 81 7.93 -16.24 3.52
N ALA A 82 9.08 -15.56 3.38
CA ALA A 82 9.94 -15.31 4.53
C ALA A 82 9.21 -14.42 5.55
N LEU A 83 9.18 -14.87 6.81
CA LEU A 83 8.61 -14.07 7.89
C LEU A 83 9.47 -12.84 8.16
N ARG A 84 8.80 -11.74 8.50
CA ARG A 84 9.42 -10.45 8.80
C ARG A 84 8.67 -9.79 9.94
N LYS A 85 9.40 -9.09 10.81
CA LYS A 85 8.84 -8.19 11.80
C LYS A 85 9.01 -6.73 11.34
N GLN A 86 8.02 -5.89 11.64
CA GLN A 86 8.15 -4.46 11.40
C GLN A 86 9.21 -3.83 12.31
N ALA A 87 10.01 -2.92 11.75
CA ALA A 87 11.09 -2.26 12.48
C ALA A 87 10.60 -1.08 13.34
N PHE A 88 9.49 -0.44 12.96
CA PHE A 88 8.86 0.64 13.71
C PHE A 88 7.43 0.26 14.11
N ASN A 89 6.91 0.83 15.20
CA ASN A 89 5.59 0.46 15.74
C ASN A 89 4.41 0.70 14.77
N LEU A 90 4.54 1.65 13.84
CA LEU A 90 3.51 2.02 12.85
C LEU A 90 4.00 1.86 11.41
N SER A 91 4.64 0.73 11.11
CA SER A 91 5.25 0.47 9.79
C SER A 91 4.88 -0.88 9.18
N CYS A 92 3.75 -1.45 9.60
CA CYS A 92 3.28 -2.76 9.16
C CYS A 92 3.16 -2.87 7.63
N GLU A 93 2.75 -1.82 6.96
CA GLU A 93 2.54 -1.73 5.51
C GLU A 93 3.87 -1.82 4.76
N PHE A 94 4.91 -1.18 5.30
CA PHE A 94 6.26 -1.19 4.75
C PHE A 94 6.97 -2.52 4.97
N ALA A 95 6.78 -3.13 6.13
CA ALA A 95 7.29 -4.46 6.43
C ALA A 95 6.62 -5.52 5.55
N ALA A 96 5.30 -5.43 5.38
CA ALA A 96 4.53 -6.27 4.46
C ALA A 96 5.01 -6.10 3.02
N ALA A 97 5.09 -4.87 2.51
CA ALA A 97 5.54 -4.59 1.14
C ALA A 97 6.98 -5.02 0.90
N SER A 98 7.90 -4.81 1.86
CA SER A 98 9.28 -5.31 1.78
C SER A 98 9.34 -6.83 1.62
N SER A 99 8.42 -7.56 2.27
CA SER A 99 8.37 -9.02 2.18
C SER A 99 7.90 -9.47 0.80
N VAL A 100 6.86 -8.81 0.27
CA VAL A 100 6.35 -9.05 -1.09
C VAL A 100 7.41 -8.73 -2.15
N ILE A 101 8.06 -7.56 -2.07
CA ILE A 101 9.11 -7.16 -3.00
C ILE A 101 10.25 -8.17 -2.98
N TYR A 102 10.74 -8.54 -1.80
CA TYR A 102 11.83 -9.51 -1.69
C TYR A 102 11.46 -10.86 -2.29
N HIS A 103 10.25 -11.34 -2.03
CA HIS A 103 9.78 -12.63 -2.53
C HIS A 103 9.78 -12.71 -4.06
N PHE A 104 9.29 -11.67 -4.74
CA PHE A 104 9.19 -11.69 -6.21
C PHE A 104 10.45 -11.22 -6.93
N THR A 105 11.25 -10.34 -6.32
CA THR A 105 12.41 -9.74 -7.00
C THR A 105 13.75 -10.31 -6.56
N ASN A 106 13.79 -11.02 -5.41
CA ASN A 106 15.02 -11.40 -4.71
C ASN A 106 15.98 -10.21 -4.46
N ASN A 107 15.47 -8.98 -4.43
CA ASN A 107 16.31 -7.80 -4.23
C ASN A 107 16.88 -7.79 -2.80
N PRO A 108 18.21 -7.87 -2.63
CA PRO A 108 18.85 -8.01 -1.31
C PRO A 108 18.65 -6.81 -0.38
N GLU A 109 18.27 -5.65 -0.91
CA GLU A 109 17.87 -4.47 -0.12
C GLU A 109 16.64 -4.77 0.75
N PHE A 110 15.74 -5.61 0.27
CA PHE A 110 14.51 -6.01 0.95
C PHE A 110 14.61 -7.35 1.67
N SER A 111 15.81 -7.89 1.86
CA SER A 111 15.99 -9.14 2.60
C SER A 111 15.56 -9.02 4.08
N PRO A 112 15.07 -10.11 4.72
CA PRO A 112 14.73 -10.11 6.15
C PRO A 112 15.87 -9.70 7.09
N ALA A 113 17.13 -9.74 6.64
CA ALA A 113 18.27 -9.26 7.42
C ALA A 113 18.37 -7.72 7.46
N LYS A 114 17.56 -6.99 6.68
CA LYS A 114 17.62 -5.54 6.51
C LYS A 114 16.29 -4.84 6.80
N GLU A 115 15.45 -5.37 7.70
CA GLU A 115 14.09 -4.88 8.00
C GLU A 115 13.99 -3.35 8.08
N GLN A 116 14.79 -2.75 8.97
CA GLN A 116 14.76 -1.29 9.16
C GLN A 116 15.17 -0.50 7.91
N GLN A 117 16.20 -0.95 7.18
CA GLN A 117 16.65 -0.25 5.98
C GLN A 117 15.63 -0.39 4.85
N SER A 118 15.06 -1.60 4.68
CA SER A 118 14.05 -1.86 3.67
C SER A 118 12.82 -0.96 3.85
N GLU A 119 12.35 -0.82 5.09
CA GLU A 119 11.19 0.03 5.38
C GLU A 119 11.47 1.51 5.10
N LYS A 120 12.64 2.03 5.50
CA LYS A 120 13.04 3.42 5.21
C LYS A 120 13.03 3.75 3.72
N VAL A 121 13.58 2.86 2.89
CA VAL A 121 13.62 3.03 1.44
C VAL A 121 12.22 3.15 0.84
N LEU A 122 11.28 2.34 1.33
CA LEU A 122 9.89 2.40 0.87
C LEU A 122 9.17 3.64 1.40
N MET A 123 9.43 4.05 2.63
CA MET A 123 8.85 5.27 3.22
C MET A 123 9.28 6.53 2.47
N GLU A 124 10.56 6.62 2.09
CA GLU A 124 11.09 7.73 1.29
C GLU A 124 10.42 7.80 -0.09
N LYS A 125 10.08 6.65 -0.69
CA LYS A 125 9.39 6.60 -1.99
C LYS A 125 7.92 7.00 -1.92
N ILE A 126 7.21 6.64 -0.85
CA ILE A 126 5.79 7.02 -0.67
C ILE A 126 5.67 8.47 -0.21
N GLY A 127 6.57 8.95 0.64
CA GLY A 127 6.51 10.30 1.19
C GLY A 127 5.40 10.49 2.24
N VAL A 128 5.22 11.72 2.69
CA VAL A 128 4.29 12.07 3.79
C VAL A 128 3.11 12.88 3.26
N SER A 129 1.90 12.61 3.78
CA SER A 129 0.68 13.31 3.39
C SER A 129 -0.32 13.34 4.56
N GLU A 130 -1.19 14.35 4.58
CA GLU A 130 -2.37 14.32 5.45
C GLU A 130 -3.36 13.22 5.03
N ASN A 131 -3.31 12.79 3.77
CA ASN A 131 -4.17 11.78 3.18
C ASN A 131 -3.44 10.42 3.06
N PRO A 132 -3.78 9.42 3.89
CA PRO A 132 -3.26 8.06 3.76
C PRO A 132 -3.51 7.39 2.40
N ASN A 133 -4.45 7.86 1.57
CA ASN A 133 -4.56 7.37 0.20
C ASN A 133 -3.47 7.91 -0.74
N ILE A 134 -2.62 8.82 -0.26
CA ILE A 134 -1.56 9.49 -1.03
C ILE A 134 -0.19 9.19 -0.42
N GLY A 135 -0.04 9.29 0.91
CA GLY A 135 1.24 9.11 1.58
C GLY A 135 1.10 8.80 3.07
N ILE A 136 2.23 8.79 3.77
CA ILE A 136 2.27 8.41 5.19
C ILE A 136 1.69 9.52 6.06
N ARG A 137 0.67 9.19 6.84
CA ARG A 137 0.05 10.09 7.83
C ARG A 137 0.67 9.89 9.21
N MET A 138 1.63 10.76 9.56
CA MET A 138 2.40 10.69 10.82
C MET A 138 2.44 12.03 11.54
N GLY A 139 1.28 12.47 12.02
CA GLY A 139 1.13 13.66 12.86
C GLY A 139 -0.06 14.52 12.45
N LYS A 140 -0.38 15.51 13.28
CA LYS A 140 -1.36 16.57 12.95
C LYS A 140 -0.86 17.49 11.84
N THR A 141 0.46 17.62 11.74
CA THR A 141 1.16 18.35 10.70
C THR A 141 2.17 17.40 10.07
N ILE A 142 2.49 17.66 8.81
CA ILE A 142 3.49 16.90 8.07
C ILE A 142 4.85 17.00 8.79
N PRO A 143 5.54 15.88 9.05
CA PRO A 143 6.85 15.90 9.69
C PRO A 143 7.84 16.78 8.92
N ALA A 144 8.58 17.64 9.64
CA ALA A 144 9.53 18.57 9.04
C ALA A 144 10.84 17.91 8.57
N SER A 145 11.09 16.65 8.94
CA SER A 145 12.30 15.90 8.58
C SER A 145 12.07 14.39 8.61
N SER A 146 12.96 13.63 7.97
CA SER A 146 12.93 12.16 8.04
C SER A 146 13.12 11.66 9.48
N GLU A 147 13.93 12.33 10.30
CA GLU A 147 14.08 11.95 11.71
C GLU A 147 12.78 12.15 12.50
N ALA A 148 12.07 13.26 12.26
CA ALA A 148 10.76 13.49 12.87
C ALA A 148 9.74 12.41 12.44
N LEU A 149 9.75 12.02 11.16
CA LEU A 149 8.93 10.92 10.66
C LEU A 149 9.25 9.59 11.39
N LEU A 150 10.52 9.24 11.51
CA LEU A 150 10.95 8.00 12.19
C LEU A 150 10.61 8.00 13.68
N ASN A 151 10.66 9.16 14.34
CA ASN A 151 10.21 9.29 15.73
C ASN A 151 8.70 9.08 15.85
N ASN A 152 7.92 9.69 14.95
CA ASN A 152 6.46 9.54 14.93
C ASN A 152 6.02 8.09 14.61
N LEU A 153 6.78 7.37 13.78
CA LEU A 153 6.55 5.95 13.48
C LEU A 153 6.73 5.02 14.69
N ASN A 154 7.41 5.48 15.75
CA ASN A 154 7.57 4.74 17.00
C ASN A 154 6.48 5.03 18.03
N GLU A 155 5.47 5.83 17.69
CA GLU A 155 4.29 6.02 18.53
C GLU A 155 3.60 4.67 18.82
N ARG A 156 3.00 4.57 20.00
CA ARG A 156 2.64 3.27 20.58
C ARG A 156 1.56 2.53 19.79
N PHE A 157 0.60 3.26 19.22
CA PHE A 157 -0.57 2.69 18.55
C PHE A 157 -1.09 3.60 17.42
N GLY A 158 -1.62 2.98 16.37
CA GLY A 158 -2.28 3.66 15.25
C GLY A 158 -3.55 4.39 15.71
N GLY A 159 -3.48 5.72 15.65
CA GLY A 159 -4.56 6.66 15.98
C GLY A 159 -5.03 7.44 14.76
N THR A 160 -5.57 8.65 14.97
CA THR A 160 -5.96 9.54 13.87
C THR A 160 -4.83 10.40 13.36
N ASP A 161 -3.85 10.70 14.21
CA ASP A 161 -2.74 11.60 13.87
C ASP A 161 -1.53 10.78 13.44
N TYR A 162 -1.14 9.78 14.24
CA TYR A 162 -0.11 8.79 13.91
C TYR A 162 -0.81 7.53 13.44
N TYR A 163 -0.95 7.40 12.13
CA TYR A 163 -1.85 6.42 11.55
C TYR A 163 -1.07 5.36 10.78
N GLY A 164 -0.60 5.71 9.59
CA GLY A 164 -0.10 4.77 8.60
C GLY A 164 -0.38 5.29 7.20
N VAL A 165 -0.56 4.38 6.27
CA VAL A 165 -0.82 4.62 4.85
C VAL A 165 -1.80 3.58 4.33
N HIS A 166 -2.76 3.98 3.49
CA HIS A 166 -3.72 3.06 2.88
C HIS A 166 -3.09 2.27 1.72
N ALA A 167 -3.88 1.38 1.11
CA ALA A 167 -3.44 0.58 -0.03
C ALA A 167 -3.04 1.36 -1.30
N PRO A 168 -3.71 2.46 -1.72
CA PRO A 168 -3.45 3.05 -3.04
C PRO A 168 -2.01 3.48 -3.33
N PRO A 169 -1.26 4.13 -2.42
CA PRO A 169 0.15 4.49 -2.66
C PRO A 169 1.05 3.29 -2.97
N PHE A 170 0.69 2.09 -2.54
CA PHE A 170 1.45 0.89 -2.83
C PHE A 170 1.33 0.43 -4.29
N ILE A 171 0.32 0.90 -5.04
CA ILE A 171 0.22 0.61 -6.47
C ILE A 171 1.45 1.12 -7.20
N ASP A 172 1.73 2.42 -7.04
CA ASP A 172 2.86 3.07 -7.66
C ASP A 172 4.19 2.57 -7.09
N LEU A 173 4.22 2.24 -5.79
CA LEU A 173 5.38 1.66 -5.15
C LEU A 173 5.76 0.30 -5.78
N PHE A 174 4.83 -0.65 -5.88
CA PHE A 174 5.09 -1.96 -6.46
C PHE A 174 5.41 -1.85 -7.95
N ASN A 175 4.71 -0.98 -8.69
CA ASN A 175 5.01 -0.71 -10.10
C ASN A 175 6.47 -0.28 -10.29
N SER A 176 7.01 0.53 -9.36
CA SER A 176 8.42 0.97 -9.41
C SER A 176 9.44 -0.16 -9.27
N TYR A 177 9.01 -1.36 -8.83
CA TYR A 177 9.81 -2.58 -8.75
C TYR A 177 9.42 -3.62 -9.82
N GLY A 178 8.65 -3.22 -10.84
CA GLY A 178 8.17 -4.14 -11.88
C GLY A 178 7.10 -5.11 -11.42
N LEU A 179 6.47 -4.83 -10.28
CA LEU A 179 5.40 -5.62 -9.70
C LEU A 179 4.09 -4.86 -9.92
N PRO A 180 3.31 -5.15 -10.98
CA PRO A 180 1.99 -4.57 -11.06
C PRO A 180 1.19 -4.92 -9.82
N SER A 181 0.28 -4.05 -9.40
CA SER A 181 -0.64 -4.40 -8.33
C SER A 181 -2.01 -3.79 -8.55
N LYS A 182 -3.02 -4.43 -7.95
CA LYS A 182 -4.42 -4.12 -8.18
C LYS A 182 -5.18 -4.09 -6.88
N LEU A 183 -5.95 -3.01 -6.66
CA LEU A 183 -6.90 -2.94 -5.57
C LEU A 183 -8.09 -3.85 -5.83
N LEU A 184 -8.53 -4.53 -4.77
CA LEU A 184 -9.73 -5.35 -4.83
C LEU A 184 -10.92 -4.57 -4.33
N ASP A 185 -11.99 -4.60 -5.13
CA ASP A 185 -13.25 -4.00 -4.74
C ASP A 185 -13.89 -4.90 -3.67
N LYS A 186 -14.17 -4.31 -2.51
CA LYS A 186 -14.84 -4.96 -1.38
C LYS A 186 -16.23 -5.52 -1.73
N ASN A 187 -16.84 -5.08 -2.83
CA ASN A 187 -18.14 -5.56 -3.30
C ASN A 187 -18.06 -6.85 -4.13
N GLN A 188 -16.85 -7.35 -4.42
CA GLN A 188 -16.65 -8.61 -5.13
C GLN A 188 -16.68 -9.81 -4.17
N ASP A 189 -16.75 -11.02 -4.71
CA ASP A 189 -16.51 -12.24 -3.93
C ASP A 189 -15.02 -12.31 -3.54
N ILE A 190 -14.69 -11.63 -2.44
CA ILE A 190 -13.34 -11.49 -1.90
C ILE A 190 -12.72 -12.85 -1.57
N VAL A 191 -13.52 -13.81 -1.08
CA VAL A 191 -13.01 -15.13 -0.70
C VAL A 191 -12.54 -15.89 -1.94
N SER A 192 -13.38 -15.99 -2.96
CA SER A 192 -13.01 -16.63 -4.23
C SER A 192 -11.84 -15.92 -4.90
N PHE A 193 -11.81 -14.58 -4.82
CA PHE A 193 -10.70 -13.78 -5.34
C PHE A 193 -9.38 -14.14 -4.65
N ILE A 194 -9.33 -14.09 -3.32
CA ILE A 194 -8.10 -14.38 -2.55
C ILE A 194 -7.62 -15.78 -2.89
N LYS A 195 -8.51 -16.78 -2.91
CA LYS A 195 -8.13 -18.17 -3.25
C LYS A 195 -7.50 -18.26 -4.64
N ASN A 196 -8.12 -17.63 -5.64
CA ASN A 196 -7.62 -17.61 -7.00
C ASN A 196 -6.28 -16.87 -7.12
N ALA A 197 -6.12 -15.72 -6.44
CA ALA A 197 -4.87 -14.96 -6.44
C ALA A 197 -3.72 -15.78 -5.85
N ILE A 198 -3.91 -16.34 -4.64
CA ILE A 198 -2.89 -17.16 -3.98
C ILE A 198 -2.55 -18.41 -4.81
N TYR A 199 -3.56 -19.09 -5.38
CA TYR A 199 -3.32 -20.26 -6.22
C TYR A 199 -2.52 -19.93 -7.50
N LYS A 200 -2.67 -18.71 -8.04
CA LYS A 200 -1.85 -18.19 -9.14
C LYS A 200 -0.47 -17.68 -8.70
N ASN A 201 -0.07 -17.97 -7.47
CA ASN A 201 1.18 -17.52 -6.87
C ASN A 201 1.30 -15.98 -6.83
N HIS A 202 0.18 -15.29 -6.64
CA HIS A 202 0.14 -13.87 -6.31
C HIS A 202 0.09 -13.74 -4.78
N LEU A 203 0.62 -12.63 -4.24
CA LEU A 203 0.46 -12.29 -2.83
C LEU A 203 -0.64 -11.24 -2.67
N VAL A 204 -1.33 -11.24 -1.54
CA VAL A 204 -2.36 -10.23 -1.24
C VAL A 204 -2.00 -9.53 0.06
N MET A 205 -1.84 -8.22 0.02
CA MET A 205 -1.78 -7.40 1.24
C MET A 205 -3.20 -7.07 1.70
N ALA A 206 -3.43 -7.13 3.00
CA ALA A 206 -4.73 -6.83 3.61
C ALA A 206 -4.59 -5.81 4.73
N TRP A 207 -5.35 -4.71 4.63
CA TRP A 207 -5.54 -3.70 5.67
C TRP A 207 -6.68 -4.14 6.58
N ILE A 208 -6.34 -4.47 7.82
CA ILE A 208 -7.24 -5.01 8.82
C ILE A 208 -7.32 -4.07 10.03
N LYS A 209 -8.45 -4.12 10.74
CA LYS A 209 -8.59 -3.47 12.03
C LYS A 209 -8.21 -4.44 13.14
N ILE A 210 -7.30 -4.02 14.02
CA ILE A 210 -7.03 -4.67 15.28
C ILE A 210 -7.68 -3.93 16.46
N GLY A 211 -8.24 -4.71 17.40
CA GLY A 211 -8.86 -4.18 18.62
C GLY A 211 -10.20 -3.46 18.40
N PHE A 212 -10.55 -2.58 19.34
CA PHE A 212 -11.89 -1.96 19.43
C PHE A 212 -11.97 -0.55 18.83
N GLY A 213 -11.02 -0.16 17.99
CA GLY A 213 -11.03 1.14 17.31
C GLY A 213 -12.32 1.35 16.49
N LYS A 214 -12.79 2.60 16.41
CA LYS A 214 -13.89 2.99 15.53
C LYS A 214 -13.34 3.65 14.27
N GLU A 215 -14.06 3.47 13.17
CA GLU A 215 -13.89 4.28 11.97
C GLU A 215 -14.32 5.73 12.26
N ILE A 216 -13.57 6.68 11.72
CA ILE A 216 -13.83 8.12 11.85
C ILE A 216 -13.62 8.74 10.48
N ASP A 217 -14.62 9.50 10.03
CA ASP A 217 -14.48 10.39 8.88
C ASP A 217 -13.63 11.60 9.26
N LEU A 218 -12.46 11.71 8.64
CA LEU A 218 -11.52 12.81 8.85
C LEU A 218 -11.58 13.79 7.68
N GLY A 219 -11.96 15.03 7.97
CA GLY A 219 -11.83 16.14 7.03
C GLY A 219 -10.37 16.60 6.92
N LEU A 220 -9.87 16.65 5.69
CA LEU A 220 -8.53 17.10 5.34
C LEU A 220 -8.51 18.62 5.10
N SER A 221 -7.32 19.23 5.15
CA SER A 221 -7.14 20.68 4.99
C SER A 221 -7.70 21.26 3.69
N TYR A 222 -7.80 20.44 2.64
CA TYR A 222 -8.32 20.78 1.32
C TYR A 222 -9.74 20.28 1.06
N GLY A 223 -10.51 19.98 2.12
CA GLY A 223 -11.95 19.73 2.04
C GLY A 223 -12.37 18.33 1.57
N VAL A 224 -11.42 17.41 1.40
CA VAL A 224 -11.70 15.98 1.19
C VAL A 224 -11.91 15.31 2.54
N THR A 225 -12.88 14.40 2.64
CA THR A 225 -13.08 13.54 3.81
C THR A 225 -12.65 12.13 3.48
N ILE A 226 -11.92 11.51 4.41
CA ILE A 226 -11.45 10.12 4.28
C ILE A 226 -11.77 9.30 5.54
N PRO A 227 -12.07 8.00 5.39
CA PRO A 227 -12.23 7.13 6.55
C PRO A 227 -10.86 6.82 7.17
N ILE A 228 -10.78 6.91 8.49
CA ILE A 228 -9.63 6.50 9.30
C ILE A 228 -10.08 5.43 10.27
N VAL A 229 -9.41 4.28 10.26
CA VAL A 229 -9.74 3.14 11.13
C VAL A 229 -8.71 3.02 12.24
N LYS A 230 -9.04 3.44 13.47
CA LYS A 230 -8.10 3.30 14.60
C LYS A 230 -7.69 1.84 14.82
N GLY A 231 -6.41 1.62 15.11
CA GLY A 231 -5.83 0.27 15.16
C GLY A 231 -5.80 -0.37 13.77
N GLU A 232 -5.52 0.40 12.73
CA GLU A 232 -5.17 -0.15 11.42
C GLU A 232 -3.90 -0.99 11.54
N HIS A 233 -3.83 -2.05 10.73
CA HIS A 233 -2.70 -2.95 10.61
C HIS A 233 -2.69 -3.60 9.22
N VAL A 234 -1.50 -3.90 8.68
CA VAL A 234 -1.35 -4.62 7.42
C VAL A 234 -0.69 -5.96 7.60
N VAL A 235 -1.27 -6.96 6.95
CA VAL A 235 -0.75 -8.33 6.87
C VAL A 235 -0.59 -8.77 5.42
N VAL A 236 0.22 -9.79 5.17
CA VAL A 236 0.32 -10.42 3.84
C VAL A 236 -0.36 -11.79 3.91
N ILE A 237 -1.40 -11.99 3.12
CA ILE A 237 -2.02 -13.30 2.92
C ILE A 237 -1.09 -14.14 2.05
N THR A 238 -0.65 -15.27 2.58
CA THR A 238 0.30 -16.20 1.95
C THR A 238 -0.34 -17.53 1.57
N GLY A 239 -1.55 -17.81 2.05
CA GLY A 239 -2.22 -19.06 1.80
C GLY A 239 -3.69 -19.03 2.18
N TYR A 240 -4.40 -20.08 1.82
CA TYR A 240 -5.78 -20.29 2.22
C TYR A 240 -6.04 -21.75 2.58
N SER A 241 -7.12 -21.96 3.32
CA SER A 241 -7.76 -23.24 3.58
C SER A 241 -9.23 -23.18 3.14
N GLN A 242 -10.01 -24.21 3.49
CA GLN A 242 -11.45 -24.17 3.34
C GLN A 242 -12.09 -23.00 4.09
N ASN A 243 -11.59 -22.68 5.29
CA ASN A 243 -12.26 -21.80 6.27
C ASN A 243 -11.61 -20.43 6.47
N GLY A 244 -10.37 -20.24 6.00
CA GLY A 244 -9.64 -19.02 6.28
C GLY A 244 -8.33 -18.88 5.52
N VAL A 245 -7.50 -17.97 6.00
CA VAL A 245 -6.24 -17.57 5.38
C VAL A 245 -5.06 -17.75 6.33
N PHE A 246 -3.91 -18.10 5.75
CA PHE A 246 -2.61 -17.99 6.40
C PHE A 246 -2.04 -16.61 6.09
N ILE A 247 -1.56 -15.92 7.13
CA ILE A 247 -1.02 -14.57 7.00
C ILE A 247 0.39 -14.47 7.60
N MET A 248 1.27 -13.71 6.95
CA MET A 248 2.45 -13.15 7.58
C MET A 248 2.05 -11.83 8.26
N ASP A 249 2.23 -11.78 9.57
CA ASP A 249 1.90 -10.64 10.41
C ASP A 249 3.19 -9.89 10.84
N PRO A 250 3.45 -8.70 10.27
CA PRO A 250 4.60 -7.88 10.64
C PRO A 250 4.64 -7.45 12.10
N GLY A 251 3.50 -7.30 12.77
CA GLY A 251 3.42 -6.84 14.16
C GLY A 251 4.02 -7.86 15.11
N SER A 252 3.73 -9.14 14.88
CA SER A 252 4.29 -10.24 15.67
C SER A 252 5.58 -10.84 15.08
N GLY A 253 5.84 -10.62 13.79
CA GLY A 253 6.91 -11.29 13.05
C GLY A 253 6.66 -12.78 12.83
N ARG A 254 5.39 -13.20 12.82
CA ARG A 254 4.97 -14.60 12.81
C ARG A 254 3.94 -14.86 11.74
N GLU A 255 3.76 -16.13 11.44
CA GLU A 255 2.59 -16.59 10.73
C GLU A 255 1.40 -16.74 11.69
N ASN A 256 0.23 -16.31 11.25
CA ASN A 256 -1.03 -16.53 11.94
C ASN A 256 -2.08 -17.09 10.95
N TYR A 257 -3.19 -17.55 11.49
CA TYR A 257 -4.35 -18.01 10.74
C TYR A 257 -5.57 -17.19 11.15
N ILE A 258 -6.36 -16.76 10.16
CA ILE A 258 -7.58 -15.96 10.36
C ILE A 258 -8.71 -16.61 9.57
N ASP A 259 -9.86 -16.85 10.22
CA ASP A 259 -11.06 -17.32 9.53
C ASP A 259 -11.60 -16.27 8.56
N PHE A 260 -12.23 -16.69 7.45
CA PHE A 260 -12.74 -15.74 6.45
C PHE A 260 -13.75 -14.77 7.05
N SER A 261 -14.60 -15.20 7.98
CA SER A 261 -15.54 -14.31 8.68
C SER A 261 -14.82 -13.18 9.42
N ASP A 262 -13.74 -13.51 10.11
CA ASP A 262 -12.98 -12.56 10.92
C ASP A 262 -12.17 -11.62 10.03
N LEU A 263 -11.62 -12.13 8.92
CA LEU A 263 -10.95 -11.31 7.91
C LEU A 263 -11.93 -10.29 7.31
N LEU A 264 -13.12 -10.72 6.90
CA LEU A 264 -14.13 -9.83 6.31
C LEU A 264 -14.64 -8.78 7.33
N GLU A 265 -14.84 -9.17 8.58
CA GLU A 265 -15.21 -8.24 9.65
C GLU A 265 -14.09 -7.22 9.94
N ALA A 266 -12.83 -7.67 9.96
CA ALA A 266 -11.68 -6.80 10.21
C ALA A 266 -11.40 -5.81 9.07
N THR A 267 -11.83 -6.12 7.85
CA THR A 267 -11.57 -5.31 6.64
C THR A 267 -12.72 -4.39 6.23
N LYS A 268 -13.93 -4.57 6.78
CA LYS A 268 -15.16 -3.91 6.28
C LYS A 268 -15.15 -2.37 6.28
N ASN A 269 -14.38 -1.76 7.17
CA ASN A 269 -14.31 -0.30 7.35
C ASN A 269 -13.26 0.36 6.43
N PHE A 270 -12.50 -0.43 5.67
CA PHE A 270 -11.54 0.12 4.72
C PHE A 270 -12.18 0.25 3.34
N PRO A 271 -11.95 1.36 2.62
CA PRO A 271 -12.47 1.52 1.26
C PRO A 271 -11.81 0.54 0.29
N PHE A 272 -10.52 0.31 0.47
CA PHE A 272 -9.69 -0.58 -0.35
C PHE A 272 -8.89 -1.53 0.55
N PRO A 273 -9.54 -2.55 1.14
CA PRO A 273 -8.91 -3.39 2.16
C PRO A 273 -7.85 -4.34 1.62
N PHE A 274 -7.81 -4.59 0.32
CA PHE A 274 -6.91 -5.58 -0.26
C PHE A 274 -6.19 -5.06 -1.50
N LEU A 275 -4.93 -5.46 -1.62
CA LEU A 275 -4.07 -5.19 -2.77
C LEU A 275 -3.43 -6.50 -3.23
N GLU A 276 -3.80 -6.95 -4.42
CA GLU A 276 -3.17 -8.09 -5.08
C GLU A 276 -1.86 -7.65 -5.74
N VAL A 277 -0.80 -8.45 -5.56
CA VAL A 277 0.50 -8.26 -6.18
C VAL A 277 0.88 -9.55 -6.92
N PRO A 278 0.69 -9.60 -8.25
CA PRO A 278 1.13 -10.71 -9.09
C PRO A 278 2.65 -10.89 -9.14
N SER A 279 3.06 -12.12 -9.46
CA SER A 279 4.47 -12.48 -9.65
C SER A 279 5.06 -12.03 -10.99
N SER A 280 4.25 -11.48 -11.91
CA SER A 280 4.69 -11.07 -13.25
C SER A 280 3.95 -9.85 -13.81
N SER A 281 4.57 -9.22 -14.81
CA SER A 281 4.39 -7.83 -15.23
C SER A 281 3.24 -7.53 -16.22
N SER A 282 2.24 -8.40 -16.36
CA SER A 282 1.12 -8.14 -17.29
C SER A 282 -0.11 -7.62 -16.54
N PHE A 283 -0.09 -6.34 -16.19
CA PHE A 283 -1.32 -5.66 -15.75
C PHE A 283 -1.46 -4.32 -16.47
N SER A 284 -2.65 -4.08 -17.01
CA SER A 284 -3.04 -2.81 -17.61
C SER A 284 -4.05 -2.15 -16.68
N LEU A 285 -3.70 -1.02 -16.10
CA LEU A 285 -4.67 -0.15 -15.45
C LEU A 285 -5.48 0.56 -16.53
N ASP A 286 -6.80 0.62 -16.36
CA ASP A 286 -7.72 1.30 -17.28
C ASP A 286 -7.81 2.78 -16.85
N PRO A 287 -7.26 3.74 -17.63
CA PRO A 287 -7.30 5.15 -17.31
C PRO A 287 -8.68 5.71 -17.65
N ASN A 288 -9.70 5.30 -16.89
CA ASN A 288 -10.99 5.99 -16.98
C ASN A 288 -10.78 7.41 -16.46
N GLY A 289 -10.76 8.38 -17.39
CA GLY A 289 -10.58 9.83 -17.21
C GLY A 289 -11.64 10.51 -16.36
N LYS A 290 -11.88 9.98 -15.16
CA LYS A 290 -12.78 10.55 -14.17
C LYS A 290 -12.13 11.81 -13.62
N GLN A 291 -12.89 12.90 -13.63
CA GLN A 291 -12.50 14.17 -13.05
C GLN A 291 -12.05 14.02 -11.58
N LYS A 292 -12.75 13.19 -10.80
CA LYS A 292 -12.37 12.84 -9.42
C LYS A 292 -11.72 11.47 -9.39
N ASP A 293 -10.52 11.39 -8.83
CA ASP A 293 -9.79 10.15 -8.62
C ASP A 293 -10.44 9.36 -7.47
N GLU A 294 -10.87 8.13 -7.76
CA GLU A 294 -11.61 7.31 -6.78
C GLU A 294 -10.73 6.81 -5.64
N PHE A 295 -9.42 6.73 -5.85
CA PHE A 295 -8.47 6.23 -4.85
C PHE A 295 -8.09 7.32 -3.86
N THR A 296 -7.71 8.49 -4.35
CA THR A 296 -7.21 9.60 -3.53
C THR A 296 -8.32 10.55 -3.08
N GLY A 297 -9.46 10.55 -3.79
CA GLY A 297 -10.54 11.51 -3.62
C GLY A 297 -10.24 12.91 -4.20
N LEU A 298 -9.07 13.10 -4.82
CA LEU A 298 -8.66 14.36 -5.41
C LEU A 298 -9.44 14.66 -6.70
N ASP A 299 -9.77 15.93 -6.94
CA ASP A 299 -10.45 16.38 -8.15
C ASP A 299 -9.44 17.09 -9.06
N ARG A 300 -9.18 16.48 -10.22
CA ARG A 300 -8.21 16.94 -11.22
C ARG A 300 -8.57 18.30 -11.81
N ASN A 301 -9.85 18.66 -11.84
CA ASN A 301 -10.33 19.91 -12.44
C ASN A 301 -10.15 21.13 -11.50
N ILE A 302 -9.87 20.90 -10.22
CA ILE A 302 -9.54 21.99 -9.28
C ILE A 302 -8.17 22.60 -9.63
N ILE A 303 -7.27 21.81 -10.22
CA ILE A 303 -5.90 22.20 -10.50
C ILE A 303 -5.76 22.76 -11.91
N LYS A 304 -5.14 23.94 -12.03
CA LYS A 304 -4.79 24.53 -13.32
C LYS A 304 -3.35 24.21 -13.70
N ILE A 305 -3.16 23.43 -14.76
CA ILE A 305 -1.84 23.04 -15.26
C ILE A 305 -1.43 23.93 -16.44
N ARG A 306 -0.23 24.51 -16.38
CA ARG A 306 0.45 25.11 -17.54
C ARG A 306 1.40 24.08 -18.14
N VAL A 307 1.33 23.90 -19.46
CA VAL A 307 2.27 23.03 -20.18
C VAL A 307 3.32 23.88 -20.88
N GLU A 308 4.59 23.59 -20.64
CA GLU A 308 5.71 24.26 -21.27
C GLU A 308 6.45 23.31 -22.21
N ASN A 309 6.66 23.69 -23.46
CA ASN A 309 7.38 22.89 -24.45
C ASN A 309 8.86 23.33 -24.52
N ALA A 310 9.77 22.55 -23.95
CA ALA A 310 11.22 22.72 -24.08
C ALA A 310 11.82 21.88 -25.24
N SER A 311 11.04 20.96 -25.83
CA SER A 311 11.53 20.01 -26.84
C SER A 311 11.96 20.62 -28.17
N LYS A 312 11.48 21.84 -28.47
CA LYS A 312 11.55 22.48 -29.79
C LYS A 312 10.81 21.72 -30.92
N ILE A 313 10.09 20.66 -30.59
CA ILE A 313 9.22 19.94 -31.52
C ILE A 313 7.85 20.61 -31.51
N VAL A 314 7.39 21.05 -32.67
CA VAL A 314 6.08 21.68 -32.84
C VAL A 314 4.98 20.67 -32.49
N GLY A 315 3.99 21.11 -31.68
CA GLY A 315 2.84 20.29 -31.30
C GLY A 315 3.01 19.45 -30.04
N LYS A 316 4.25 19.21 -29.56
CA LYS A 316 4.48 18.39 -28.35
C LYS A 316 3.81 18.93 -27.09
N GLY A 317 3.84 20.25 -26.89
CA GLY A 317 3.10 20.90 -25.80
C GLY A 317 1.59 20.67 -25.88
N SER A 318 1.02 20.72 -27.08
CA SER A 318 -0.41 20.50 -27.31
C SER A 318 -0.81 19.04 -27.12
N GLU A 319 0.07 18.09 -27.49
CA GLU A 319 -0.13 16.66 -27.26
C GLU A 319 -0.27 16.36 -25.76
N MET A 320 0.70 16.81 -24.95
CA MET A 320 0.64 16.68 -23.48
C MET A 320 -0.57 17.36 -22.87
N ALA A 321 -0.91 18.56 -23.35
CA ALA A 321 -2.10 19.29 -22.92
C ALA A 321 -3.39 18.50 -23.17
N ASN A 322 -3.50 17.80 -24.31
CA ASN A 322 -4.66 16.97 -24.60
C ASN A 322 -4.71 15.73 -23.68
N ILE A 323 -3.58 15.07 -23.46
CA ILE A 323 -3.48 13.95 -22.51
C ILE A 323 -3.95 14.35 -21.11
N LEU A 324 -3.47 15.49 -20.60
CA LEU A 324 -3.88 15.98 -19.28
C LEU A 324 -5.37 16.31 -19.23
N LYS A 325 -5.95 16.86 -20.31
CA LYS A 325 -7.40 17.06 -20.41
C LYS A 325 -8.18 15.75 -20.43
N ASP A 326 -7.66 14.74 -21.12
CA ASP A 326 -8.29 13.41 -21.19
C ASP A 326 -8.32 12.74 -19.80
N PHE A 327 -7.33 13.02 -18.95
CA PHE A 327 -7.37 12.65 -17.53
C PHE A 327 -8.34 13.51 -16.69
N GLY A 328 -8.78 14.66 -17.18
CA GLY A 328 -9.73 15.55 -16.50
C GLY A 328 -9.11 16.77 -15.83
N TYR A 329 -7.84 17.11 -16.13
CA TYR A 329 -7.20 18.32 -15.61
C TYR A 329 -7.67 19.60 -16.31
N SER A 330 -7.72 20.68 -15.55
CA SER A 330 -7.90 22.03 -16.09
C SER A 330 -6.57 22.59 -16.60
N LEU A 331 -6.57 23.25 -17.76
CA LEU A 331 -5.36 23.88 -18.31
C LEU A 331 -5.36 25.40 -18.12
N ALA A 332 -4.25 25.93 -17.61
CA ALA A 332 -3.94 27.35 -17.60
C ALA A 332 -3.45 27.86 -18.97
N GLY A 333 -2.78 27.01 -19.75
CA GLY A 333 -2.24 27.35 -21.07
C GLY A 333 -1.16 26.40 -21.56
N VAL A 334 -0.72 26.61 -22.80
CA VAL A 334 0.41 25.93 -23.42
C VAL A 334 1.37 26.99 -23.96
N GLU A 335 2.64 26.92 -23.59
CA GLU A 335 3.65 27.90 -24.02
C GLU A 335 5.01 27.24 -24.30
N ASN A 336 5.94 28.01 -24.87
CA ASN A 336 7.31 27.55 -25.04
C ASN A 336 8.07 27.74 -23.72
N SER A 337 8.83 26.72 -23.31
CA SER A 337 9.64 26.85 -22.10
C SER A 337 10.84 27.76 -22.33
N LYS A 338 11.27 28.44 -21.27
CA LYS A 338 12.58 29.10 -21.23
C LYS A 338 13.72 28.13 -20.92
N CYS A 339 13.41 26.90 -20.52
CA CYS A 339 14.41 25.87 -20.28
C CYS A 339 15.06 25.45 -21.59
N THR A 340 16.38 25.55 -21.68
CA THR A 340 17.12 25.24 -22.93
C THR A 340 17.86 23.89 -22.88
N ASP A 341 17.95 23.31 -21.70
CA ASP A 341 18.70 22.12 -21.32
C ASP A 341 17.83 21.05 -20.64
N CYS A 342 16.51 21.21 -20.60
CA CYS A 342 15.58 20.18 -20.13
C CYS A 342 15.57 18.99 -21.13
N GLU A 343 16.07 17.84 -20.70
CA GLU A 343 16.01 16.60 -21.48
C GLU A 343 14.73 15.82 -21.19
N ASN A 344 14.31 15.72 -19.93
CA ASN A 344 13.14 14.94 -19.54
C ASN A 344 11.97 15.82 -19.10
N ILE A 345 10.85 15.17 -18.75
CA ILE A 345 9.69 15.86 -18.16
C ILE A 345 10.02 16.31 -16.75
N GLN A 346 9.78 17.60 -16.51
CA GLN A 346 9.91 18.24 -15.20
C GLN A 346 8.57 18.80 -14.77
N VAL A 347 8.28 18.70 -13.48
CA VAL A 347 7.03 19.18 -12.91
C VAL A 347 7.34 20.12 -11.75
N LYS A 348 6.71 21.31 -11.76
CA LYS A 348 6.73 22.24 -10.62
C LYS A 348 5.32 22.39 -10.08
N ILE A 349 5.15 22.27 -8.77
CA ILE A 349 3.85 22.29 -8.09
C ILE A 349 3.91 23.32 -6.97
N LYS A 350 2.80 24.01 -6.68
CA LYS A 350 2.71 24.82 -5.45
C LYS A 350 2.79 23.90 -4.24
N GLU A 351 3.58 24.25 -3.22
CA GLU A 351 3.73 23.42 -1.99
C GLU A 351 2.38 23.03 -1.37
N SER A 352 1.38 23.92 -1.40
CA SER A 352 0.03 23.66 -0.90
C SER A 352 -0.75 22.57 -1.66
N LEU A 353 -0.23 22.11 -2.80
CA LEU A 353 -0.85 21.14 -3.70
C LEU A 353 0.02 19.89 -3.91
N LYS A 354 1.04 19.67 -3.08
CA LYS A 354 1.97 18.54 -3.22
C LYS A 354 1.30 17.16 -3.23
N ASP A 355 0.14 17.02 -2.59
CA ASP A 355 -0.65 15.79 -2.59
C ASP A 355 -1.10 15.35 -4.00
N TYR A 356 -1.21 16.29 -4.94
CA TYR A 356 -1.52 15.98 -6.34
C TYR A 356 -0.31 15.45 -7.13
N ALA A 357 0.91 15.53 -6.61
CA ALA A 357 2.11 15.10 -7.32
C ALA A 357 2.09 13.61 -7.66
N GLY A 358 1.70 12.78 -6.69
CA GLY A 358 1.57 11.34 -6.89
C GLY A 358 0.52 11.02 -7.95
N LEU A 359 -0.62 11.73 -7.90
CA LEU A 359 -1.70 11.55 -8.88
C LEU A 359 -1.26 11.94 -10.29
N LEU A 360 -0.66 13.12 -10.46
CA LEU A 360 -0.16 13.57 -11.76
C LEU A 360 0.92 12.64 -12.30
N LYS A 361 1.82 12.17 -11.44
CA LYS A 361 2.86 11.20 -11.81
C LYS A 361 2.27 9.89 -12.32
N ARG A 362 1.27 9.36 -11.62
CA ARG A 362 0.56 8.15 -12.01
C ARG A 362 -0.13 8.31 -13.36
N ASP A 363 -0.86 9.40 -13.56
CA ASP A 363 -1.58 9.67 -14.81
C ASP A 363 -0.60 9.82 -15.99
N LEU A 364 0.51 10.56 -15.81
CA LEU A 364 1.53 10.71 -16.85
C LEU A 364 2.25 9.38 -17.17
N ASN A 365 2.54 8.56 -16.15
CA ASN A 365 3.10 7.23 -16.37
C ASN A 365 2.14 6.34 -17.19
N PHE A 366 0.82 6.42 -16.99
CA PHE A 366 -0.15 5.69 -17.83
C PHE A 366 -0.10 6.14 -19.29
N ALA A 367 0.11 7.43 -19.52
CA ALA A 367 0.34 7.96 -20.86
C ALA A 367 1.77 7.69 -21.38
N SER A 368 2.55 6.81 -20.73
CA SER A 368 3.92 6.43 -21.10
C SER A 368 4.94 7.57 -21.01
N PHE A 369 4.69 8.56 -20.16
CA PHE A 369 5.61 9.66 -19.87
C PHE A 369 6.33 9.42 -18.55
N ASN A 370 7.67 9.38 -18.59
CA ASN A 370 8.48 9.29 -17.39
C ASN A 370 8.82 10.68 -16.86
N ILE A 371 8.49 10.95 -15.60
CA ILE A 371 8.84 12.20 -14.93
C ILE A 371 10.17 12.02 -14.21
N GLU A 372 11.16 12.84 -14.56
CA GLU A 372 12.46 12.81 -13.91
C GLU A 372 12.44 13.58 -12.59
N ASN A 373 11.86 14.78 -12.59
CA ASN A 373 11.90 15.68 -11.46
C ASN A 373 10.53 16.28 -11.14
N ILE A 374 10.18 16.27 -9.86
CA ILE A 374 9.03 16.98 -9.29
C ILE A 374 9.57 17.89 -8.20
N SER A 375 9.32 19.19 -8.32
CA SER A 375 9.64 20.19 -7.29
C SER A 375 8.38 20.88 -6.77
N PHE A 376 8.44 21.36 -5.52
CA PHE A 376 7.34 22.02 -4.82
C PHE A 376 7.58 23.54 -4.62
N ASP A 377 8.42 24.12 -5.48
CA ASP A 377 8.92 25.50 -5.40
C ASP A 377 8.19 26.47 -6.34
N LEU A 378 7.02 26.09 -6.87
CA LEU A 378 6.23 27.00 -7.71
C LEU A 378 5.69 28.16 -6.88
N SER A 379 5.89 29.39 -7.37
CA SER A 379 5.43 30.60 -6.70
C SER A 379 3.93 30.55 -6.41
N SER A 380 3.54 30.95 -5.20
CA SER A 380 2.12 31.09 -4.82
C SER A 380 1.39 32.16 -5.66
N SER A 381 2.13 33.10 -6.26
CA SER A 381 1.60 34.12 -7.17
C SER A 381 1.47 33.67 -8.63
N ASP A 382 1.94 32.46 -8.99
CA ASP A 382 1.76 31.96 -10.36
C ASP A 382 0.27 31.70 -10.63
N SER A 383 -0.16 32.10 -11.82
CA SER A 383 -1.51 31.87 -12.35
C SER A 383 -1.85 30.38 -12.54
N ALA A 384 -0.83 29.53 -12.73
CA ALA A 384 -0.97 28.09 -12.76
C ALA A 384 -0.70 27.51 -11.37
N ASP A 385 -1.29 26.36 -11.10
CA ASP A 385 -1.09 25.57 -9.88
C ASP A 385 0.03 24.55 -10.04
N MET A 386 0.25 24.12 -11.29
CA MET A 386 1.34 23.25 -11.69
C MET A 386 1.89 23.66 -13.06
N ILE A 387 3.17 23.42 -13.25
CA ILE A 387 3.84 23.54 -14.55
C ILE A 387 4.37 22.16 -14.93
N VAL A 388 4.02 21.68 -16.12
CA VAL A 388 4.60 20.47 -16.72
C VAL A 388 5.47 20.91 -17.90
N THR A 389 6.78 20.79 -17.76
CA THR A 389 7.75 21.12 -18.80
C THR A 389 8.18 19.85 -19.53
N ILE A 390 7.98 19.81 -20.85
CA ILE A 390 8.36 18.70 -21.72
C ILE A 390 9.77 18.95 -22.27
N GLY A 391 10.73 18.12 -21.87
CA GLY A 391 12.10 18.14 -22.37
C GLY A 391 12.26 17.68 -23.84
N LYS A 392 13.52 17.62 -24.30
CA LYS A 392 13.92 17.32 -25.69
C LYS A 392 13.63 15.92 -26.20
#